data_AF-A0A3F2RME6-F1
#
_entry.id   AF-A0A3F2RME6-F1
#
_cell.length_a   1.000
_cell.length_b   1.000
_cell.length_c   1.000
_cell.angle_alpha   90.00
_cell.angle_beta   90.00
_cell.angle_gamma   90.00
#
_symmetry.space_group_name_H-M   'P 1'
#
loop_
_entity.id
_entity.type
_entity.pdbx_description
1 polymer ?
#
loop_
_entity_poly.entity_id
_entity_poly.type
_entity_poly.pdbx_seq_one_letter_code
_entity_poly.pdbx_strand_id
1 'polypeptide(L)'
;MTLMDQVLKRLPHDASPEQIITTIVRSLASLLLLGLILLRQLYGSVAAGLVSVLLLALGVYWVHFNGVGVLGWNGHWLRNSDEIIRSLSSDPQQKGTLRVVCISDTHGKHRNIKNIPDGDVLLHCGDFTNRGTHNEIRDFNDWLGALPHRHKVVIAGNHDLCMDAAEYDLHWDKEFRHKEYNDPSVSRALLSNCTYLENRSVVIDGIKIYGSPMTPPIPGRIAAFNVARGFADQQHWAKIPADVDVLVTHGPPHGILDKTVTGLHVGSETLLKETMSRIYFSRV
;
A
#
# COMPACT_ATOMS: atom_id res chain seq x y z
N MET A 1 21.37 12.90 -19.96
CA MET A 1 20.57 11.68 -19.68
C MET A 1 21.56 10.60 -19.28
N THR A 2 21.47 10.10 -18.05
CA THR A 2 22.44 9.13 -17.52
C THR A 2 22.18 7.72 -18.08
N LEU A 3 23.15 6.82 -17.99
CA LEU A 3 22.96 5.39 -18.35
C LEU A 3 21.78 4.78 -17.56
N MET A 4 21.59 5.23 -16.31
CA MET A 4 20.47 4.85 -15.46
C MET A 4 19.12 5.26 -16.07
N ASP A 5 19.00 6.49 -16.58
CA ASP A 5 17.77 6.98 -17.22
C ASP A 5 17.40 6.21 -18.50
N GLN A 6 18.40 5.70 -19.23
CA GLN A 6 18.18 4.89 -20.43
C GLN A 6 17.70 3.47 -20.10
N VAL A 7 18.18 2.90 -18.99
CA VAL A 7 17.75 1.58 -18.50
C VAL A 7 16.33 1.65 -17.93
N LEU A 8 16.03 2.68 -17.13
CA LEU A 8 14.71 2.87 -16.52
C LEU A 8 13.59 3.03 -17.57
N LYS A 9 13.87 3.66 -18.72
CA LYS A 9 12.92 3.81 -19.84
C LYS A 9 12.58 2.51 -20.57
N ARG A 10 13.37 1.45 -20.40
CA ARG A 10 13.15 0.13 -21.03
C ARG A 10 12.42 -0.85 -20.12
N LEU A 11 12.17 -0.49 -18.87
CA LEU A 11 11.39 -1.31 -17.96
C LEU A 11 9.90 -1.12 -18.28
N PRO A 12 9.11 -2.22 -18.37
CA PRO A 12 7.67 -2.11 -18.53
C PRO A 12 7.07 -1.24 -17.42
N HIS A 13 6.16 -0.32 -17.78
CA HIS A 13 5.54 0.61 -16.81
C HIS A 13 4.72 -0.09 -15.73
N ASP A 14 4.39 -1.36 -15.93
CA ASP A 14 3.63 -2.26 -15.06
C ASP A 14 4.51 -3.35 -14.39
N ALA A 15 5.82 -3.37 -14.64
CA ALA A 15 6.71 -4.35 -14.03
C ALA A 15 6.79 -4.14 -12.51
N SER A 16 6.47 -5.17 -11.74
CA SER A 16 6.61 -5.09 -10.28
C SER A 16 8.10 -4.94 -9.91
N PRO A 17 8.42 -4.27 -8.78
CA PRO A 17 9.80 -4.20 -8.27
C PRO A 17 10.48 -5.58 -8.18
N GLU A 18 9.71 -6.63 -7.90
CA GLU A 18 10.18 -8.02 -7.83
C GLU A 18 10.62 -8.56 -9.20
N GLN A 19 9.88 -8.27 -10.26
CA GLN A 19 10.24 -8.68 -11.62
C GLN A 19 11.52 -7.99 -12.08
N ILE A 20 11.67 -6.71 -11.73
CA ILE A 20 12.87 -5.91 -12.03
C ILE A 20 14.08 -6.50 -11.30
N ILE A 21 13.97 -6.71 -9.99
CA ILE A 21 15.03 -7.28 -9.15
C ILE A 21 15.41 -8.68 -9.64
N THR A 22 14.43 -9.55 -9.91
CA THR A 22 14.65 -10.92 -10.39
C THR A 22 15.42 -10.92 -11.71
N THR A 23 15.09 -10.02 -12.63
CA THR A 23 15.77 -9.91 -13.92
C THR A 23 17.21 -9.44 -13.77
N ILE A 24 17.46 -8.45 -12.91
CA ILE A 24 18.80 -7.95 -12.62
C ILE A 24 19.65 -9.04 -11.97
N VAL A 25 19.13 -9.73 -10.95
CA VAL A 25 19.82 -10.80 -10.24
C VAL A 25 20.18 -11.95 -11.18
N ARG A 26 19.26 -12.39 -12.04
CA ARG A 26 19.52 -13.44 -13.04
C ARG A 26 20.63 -13.04 -14.03
N SER A 27 20.61 -11.79 -14.47
CA SER A 27 21.61 -11.25 -15.41
C SER A 27 23.00 -11.20 -14.76
N LEU A 28 23.09 -10.72 -13.52
CA LEU A 28 24.34 -10.69 -12.75
C LEU A 28 24.88 -12.10 -12.46
N ALA A 29 24.00 -13.05 -12.10
CA ALA A 29 24.39 -14.44 -11.87
C ALA A 29 24.96 -15.10 -13.13
N SER A 30 24.37 -14.79 -14.30
CA SER A 30 24.83 -15.31 -15.60
C SER A 30 26.20 -14.72 -15.98
N LEU A 31 26.40 -13.41 -15.77
CA LEU A 31 27.70 -12.76 -15.97
C LEU A 31 28.78 -13.33 -15.05
N LEU A 32 28.44 -13.58 -13.79
CA LEU A 32 29.35 -14.19 -12.82
C LEU A 32 29.77 -15.60 -13.25
N LEU A 33 28.81 -16.42 -13.69
CA LEU A 33 29.07 -17.78 -14.18
C LEU A 33 29.99 -17.76 -15.42
N LEU A 34 29.71 -16.89 -16.38
CA LEU A 34 30.56 -16.67 -17.55
C LEU A 34 32.00 -16.27 -17.16
N GLY A 35 32.13 -15.36 -16.19
CA GLY A 35 33.42 -14.95 -15.65
C GLY A 35 34.20 -16.10 -15.01
N LEU A 36 33.53 -16.96 -14.23
CA LEU A 36 34.15 -18.15 -13.63
C LEU A 36 34.55 -19.20 -14.68
N ILE A 37 33.76 -19.37 -15.74
CA ILE A 37 34.10 -20.25 -16.87
C ILE A 37 35.35 -19.72 -17.59
N LEU A 38 35.41 -18.41 -17.86
CA LEU A 38 36.57 -17.77 -18.50
C LEU A 38 37.82 -17.90 -17.62
N LEU A 39 37.69 -17.64 -16.32
CA LEU A 39 38.77 -17.76 -15.36
C LEU A 39 39.32 -19.20 -15.32
N ARG A 40 38.41 -20.20 -15.38
CA ARG A 40 38.80 -21.62 -15.48
C ARG A 40 39.55 -21.92 -16.77
N GLN A 41 39.13 -21.34 -17.90
CA GLN A 41 39.79 -21.56 -19.19
C GLN A 41 41.19 -20.93 -19.24
N LEU A 42 41.37 -19.75 -18.65
CA LEU A 42 42.63 -19.00 -18.70
C LEU A 42 43.64 -19.44 -17.63
N TYR A 43 43.16 -19.82 -16.44
CA TYR A 43 44.03 -20.03 -15.26
C TYR A 43 43.81 -21.40 -14.58
N GLY A 44 42.98 -22.27 -15.17
CA GLY A 44 42.75 -23.62 -14.68
C GLY A 44 41.72 -23.72 -13.54
N SER A 45 41.38 -24.95 -13.17
CA SER A 45 40.33 -25.26 -12.20
C SER A 45 40.65 -24.80 -10.78
N VAL A 46 41.92 -24.84 -10.37
CA VAL A 46 42.35 -24.44 -9.02
C VAL A 46 42.10 -22.95 -8.79
N ALA A 47 42.52 -22.09 -9.73
CA ALA A 47 42.32 -20.65 -9.63
C ALA A 47 40.82 -20.28 -9.62
N ALA A 48 40.02 -20.91 -10.50
CA ALA A 48 38.58 -20.71 -10.52
C ALA A 48 37.89 -21.17 -9.23
N GLY A 49 38.35 -22.29 -8.64
CA GLY A 49 37.87 -22.78 -7.36
C GLY A 49 38.14 -21.80 -6.22
N LEU A 50 39.36 -21.27 -6.11
CA LEU A 50 39.73 -20.30 -5.08
C LEU A 50 38.89 -19.01 -5.17
N VAL A 51 38.71 -18.48 -6.38
CA VAL A 51 37.86 -17.29 -6.58
C VAL A 51 36.40 -17.58 -6.28
N SER A 52 35.90 -18.77 -6.61
CA SER A 52 34.52 -19.17 -6.27
C SER A 52 34.31 -19.22 -4.76
N VAL A 53 35.25 -19.81 -4.01
CA VAL A 53 35.21 -19.87 -2.55
C VAL A 53 35.28 -18.46 -1.94
N LEU A 54 36.15 -17.60 -2.46
CA LEU A 54 36.25 -16.21 -2.00
C LEU A 54 34.95 -15.43 -2.24
N LEU A 55 34.36 -15.53 -3.43
CA LEU A 55 33.09 -14.88 -3.76
C LEU A 55 31.94 -15.40 -2.89
N LEU A 56 31.92 -16.70 -2.60
CA LEU A 56 30.94 -17.29 -1.69
C LEU A 56 31.14 -16.79 -0.26
N ALA A 57 32.38 -16.73 0.22
CA ALA A 57 32.70 -16.19 1.54
C ALA A 57 32.35 -14.70 1.67
N LEU A 58 32.65 -13.89 0.65
CA LEU A 58 32.25 -12.48 0.59
C LEU A 58 30.73 -12.32 0.49
N GLY A 59 30.04 -13.20 -0.24
CA GLY A 59 28.58 -13.25 -0.30
C GLY A 59 27.97 -13.57 1.06
N VAL A 60 28.48 -14.58 1.76
CA VAL A 60 28.05 -14.95 3.12
C VAL A 60 28.38 -13.84 4.12
N TYR A 61 29.58 -13.26 4.06
CA TYR A 61 29.98 -12.12 4.88
C TYR A 61 29.06 -10.92 4.64
N TRP A 62 28.79 -10.60 3.37
CA TRP A 62 27.87 -9.55 3.01
C TRP A 62 26.45 -9.88 3.52
N VAL A 63 25.95 -11.10 3.37
CA VAL A 63 24.65 -11.51 3.93
C VAL A 63 24.62 -11.48 5.47
N HIS A 64 25.73 -11.77 6.13
CA HIS A 64 25.81 -11.72 7.59
C HIS A 64 25.77 -10.27 8.13
N PHE A 65 26.57 -9.38 7.53
CA PHE A 65 26.67 -7.97 7.96
C PHE A 65 25.59 -7.07 7.35
N ASN A 66 25.12 -7.41 6.15
CA ASN A 66 24.18 -6.63 5.36
C ASN A 66 22.90 -7.39 5.02
N GLY A 67 22.87 -8.72 4.99
CA GLY A 67 21.67 -9.47 4.60
C GLY A 67 20.50 -9.35 5.58
N VAL A 68 20.77 -9.08 6.86
CA VAL A 68 19.73 -8.73 7.85
C VAL A 68 19.35 -7.23 7.77
N GLY A 69 20.21 -6.36 7.22
CA GLY A 69 20.05 -4.89 7.24
C GLY A 69 19.77 -4.20 5.89
N VAL A 70 20.09 -4.84 4.76
CA VAL A 70 19.93 -4.32 3.39
C VAL A 70 18.68 -4.89 2.72
N LEU A 71 18.27 -6.12 3.08
CA LEU A 71 16.93 -6.62 2.77
C LEU A 71 15.95 -6.39 3.92
N GLY A 72 16.45 -6.29 5.16
CA GLY A 72 15.72 -5.85 6.34
C GLY A 72 14.51 -6.73 6.72
N TRP A 73 14.11 -6.62 7.98
CA TRP A 73 12.69 -6.76 8.36
C TRP A 73 11.77 -5.73 7.63
N ASN A 74 12.35 -4.91 6.76
CA ASN A 74 11.74 -3.84 5.98
C ASN A 74 11.49 -4.22 4.51
N GLY A 75 11.93 -5.40 4.05
CA GLY A 75 11.55 -5.89 2.72
C GLY A 75 10.04 -6.20 2.68
N HIS A 76 9.30 -5.57 1.77
CA HIS A 76 7.86 -5.80 1.60
C HIS A 76 7.50 -7.30 1.43
N TRP A 77 8.39 -8.09 0.85
CA TRP A 77 8.22 -9.54 0.64
C TRP A 77 8.33 -10.38 1.91
N LEU A 78 9.12 -9.95 2.91
CA LEU A 78 9.19 -10.60 4.22
C LEU A 78 7.94 -10.29 5.05
N ARG A 79 7.48 -9.02 5.03
CA ARG A 79 6.27 -8.57 5.76
C ARG A 79 4.97 -9.26 5.31
N ASN A 80 4.94 -9.70 4.06
CA ASN A 80 3.82 -10.42 3.47
C ASN A 80 4.05 -11.94 3.38
N SER A 81 5.10 -12.48 4.03
CA SER A 81 5.32 -13.92 3.98
C SER A 81 4.20 -14.66 4.71
N ASP A 82 3.83 -15.82 4.17
CA ASP A 82 2.83 -16.69 4.80
C ASP A 82 3.22 -17.05 6.24
N GLU A 83 4.51 -17.09 6.55
CA GLU A 83 5.02 -17.35 7.90
C GLU A 83 4.75 -16.19 8.87
N ILE A 84 4.97 -14.94 8.46
CA ILE A 84 4.65 -13.78 9.31
C ILE A 84 3.14 -13.68 9.50
N ILE A 85 2.35 -13.82 8.42
CA ILE A 85 0.88 -13.76 8.51
C ILE A 85 0.36 -14.88 9.43
N ARG A 86 0.86 -16.12 9.29
CA ARG A 86 0.52 -17.22 10.20
C ARG A 86 0.92 -16.93 11.64
N SER A 87 2.09 -16.31 11.87
CA SER A 87 2.53 -15.94 13.22
C SER A 87 1.58 -14.93 13.87
N LEU A 88 1.09 -13.94 13.11
CA LEU A 88 0.10 -12.96 13.57
C LEU A 88 -1.26 -13.63 13.84
N SER A 89 -1.67 -14.58 12.99
CA SER A 89 -2.87 -15.38 13.23
C SER A 89 -2.75 -16.28 14.46
N SER A 90 -1.53 -16.68 14.84
CA SER A 90 -1.27 -17.55 16.00
C SER A 90 -1.15 -16.80 17.32
N ASP A 91 -1.04 -15.46 17.30
CA ASP A 91 -1.03 -14.66 18.52
C ASP A 91 -2.44 -14.66 19.14
N PRO A 92 -2.64 -15.18 20.36
CA PRO A 92 -3.96 -15.19 20.99
C PRO A 92 -4.45 -13.76 21.22
N GLN A 93 -5.67 -13.48 20.76
CA GLN A 93 -6.32 -12.20 21.03
C GLN A 93 -6.45 -11.99 22.54
N GLN A 94 -5.94 -10.85 23.02
CA GLN A 94 -6.05 -10.50 24.42
C GLN A 94 -7.52 -10.31 24.80
N LYS A 95 -7.89 -10.79 25.99
CA LYS A 95 -9.28 -10.68 26.46
C LYS A 95 -9.68 -9.21 26.57
N GLY A 96 -10.81 -8.85 25.96
CA GLY A 96 -11.36 -7.49 26.02
C GLY A 96 -10.74 -6.52 25.00
N THR A 97 -9.94 -7.01 24.04
CA THR A 97 -9.46 -6.18 22.92
C THR A 97 -10.22 -6.49 21.64
N LEU A 98 -10.19 -5.55 20.70
CA LEU A 98 -10.70 -5.69 19.35
C LEU A 98 -9.53 -5.94 18.38
N ARG A 99 -9.58 -6.99 17.56
CA ARG A 99 -8.56 -7.27 16.56
C ARG A 99 -8.94 -6.66 15.21
N VAL A 100 -8.15 -5.69 14.76
CA VAL A 100 -8.35 -5.01 13.47
C VAL A 100 -7.34 -5.52 12.45
N VAL A 101 -7.81 -5.95 11.29
CA VAL A 101 -7.01 -6.37 10.14
C VAL A 101 -7.03 -5.24 9.11
N CYS A 102 -5.90 -4.56 8.94
CA CYS A 102 -5.78 -3.41 8.05
C CYS A 102 -5.18 -3.81 6.71
N ILE A 103 -5.86 -3.47 5.62
CA ILE A 103 -5.39 -3.62 4.24
C ILE A 103 -5.70 -2.33 3.45
N SER A 104 -5.07 -2.14 2.31
CA SER A 104 -5.29 -0.97 1.44
C SER A 104 -4.78 -1.25 0.04
N ASP A 105 -5.12 -0.38 -0.92
CA ASP A 105 -4.48 -0.30 -2.24
C ASP A 105 -4.51 -1.63 -3.00
N THR A 106 -5.64 -2.33 -2.92
CA THR A 106 -5.80 -3.62 -3.60
C THR A 106 -5.91 -3.45 -5.11
N HIS A 107 -6.38 -2.29 -5.60
CA HIS A 107 -6.50 -1.94 -7.02
C HIS A 107 -7.14 -3.07 -7.86
N GLY A 108 -8.25 -3.63 -7.38
CA GLY A 108 -8.96 -4.74 -8.02
C GLY A 108 -8.24 -6.10 -7.96
N LYS A 109 -7.14 -6.22 -7.21
CA LYS A 109 -6.36 -7.45 -7.02
C LYS A 109 -6.64 -8.11 -5.67
N HIS A 110 -7.72 -7.75 -5.00
CA HIS A 110 -8.12 -8.29 -3.68
C HIS A 110 -8.21 -9.83 -3.68
N ARG A 111 -8.59 -10.47 -4.80
CA ARG A 111 -8.62 -11.93 -4.94
C ARG A 111 -7.23 -12.59 -4.95
N ASN A 112 -6.16 -11.83 -5.14
CA ASN A 112 -4.78 -12.35 -5.08
C ASN A 112 -4.26 -12.42 -3.64
N ILE A 113 -4.97 -11.85 -2.67
CA ILE A 113 -4.62 -11.91 -1.26
C ILE A 113 -5.07 -13.28 -0.73
N LYS A 114 -4.12 -14.20 -0.56
CA LYS A 114 -4.41 -15.59 -0.17
C LYS A 114 -4.67 -15.79 1.31
N ASN A 115 -4.02 -14.99 2.16
CA ASN A 115 -3.99 -15.20 3.60
C ASN A 115 -4.39 -13.90 4.31
N ILE A 116 -5.70 -13.64 4.40
CA ILE A 116 -6.19 -12.60 5.31
C ILE A 116 -6.29 -13.22 6.71
N PRO A 117 -5.58 -12.69 7.73
CA PRO A 117 -5.64 -13.22 9.08
C PRO A 117 -7.04 -13.03 9.68
N ASP A 118 -7.36 -13.82 10.69
CA ASP A 118 -8.61 -13.65 11.43
C ASP A 118 -8.59 -12.36 12.25
N GLY A 119 -9.76 -11.71 12.35
CA GLY A 119 -9.97 -10.54 13.19
C GLY A 119 -11.45 -10.17 13.27
N ASP A 120 -11.78 -9.29 14.22
CA ASP A 120 -13.14 -8.82 14.45
C ASP A 120 -13.56 -7.81 13.37
N VAL A 121 -12.63 -6.95 12.97
CA VAL A 121 -12.85 -5.86 12.00
C VAL A 121 -11.82 -5.95 10.88
N LEU A 122 -12.27 -6.06 9.64
CA LEU A 122 -11.44 -5.76 8.48
C LEU A 122 -11.57 -4.28 8.14
N LEU A 123 -10.44 -3.59 7.99
CA LEU A 123 -10.37 -2.20 7.58
C LEU A 123 -9.66 -2.09 6.24
N HIS A 124 -10.35 -1.57 5.22
CA HIS A 124 -9.77 -1.26 3.91
C HIS A 124 -9.57 0.24 3.74
N CYS A 125 -8.31 0.69 3.62
CA CYS A 125 -7.94 2.12 3.65
C CYS A 125 -7.93 2.80 2.26
N GLY A 126 -8.85 2.42 1.37
CA GLY A 126 -8.99 3.02 0.04
C GLY A 126 -8.24 2.30 -1.09
N ASP A 127 -8.49 2.76 -2.31
CA ASP A 127 -7.96 2.21 -3.56
C ASP A 127 -8.30 0.72 -3.76
N PHE A 128 -9.57 0.38 -3.52
CA PHE A 128 -10.08 -0.96 -3.77
C PHE A 128 -10.35 -1.21 -5.26
N THR A 129 -10.57 -0.15 -6.05
CA THR A 129 -10.64 -0.21 -7.51
C THR A 129 -9.35 0.29 -8.16
N ASN A 130 -9.13 -0.08 -9.42
CA ASN A 130 -8.07 0.51 -10.23
C ASN A 130 -8.59 1.67 -11.08
N ARG A 131 -9.82 1.55 -11.58
CA ARG A 131 -10.45 2.57 -12.44
C ARG A 131 -11.77 3.12 -11.92
N GLY A 132 -12.32 2.63 -10.81
CA GLY A 132 -13.63 3.06 -10.32
C GLY A 132 -14.80 2.58 -11.19
N THR A 133 -14.75 1.37 -11.75
CA THR A 133 -15.93 0.81 -12.45
C THR A 133 -16.90 0.13 -11.48
N HIS A 134 -18.21 0.18 -11.76
CA HIS A 134 -19.21 -0.61 -11.02
C HIS A 134 -18.89 -2.11 -10.99
N ASN A 135 -18.23 -2.66 -12.03
CA ASN A 135 -17.82 -4.06 -12.05
C ASN A 135 -16.70 -4.34 -11.04
N GLU A 136 -15.71 -3.45 -10.91
CA GLU A 136 -14.68 -3.55 -9.87
C GLU A 136 -15.31 -3.45 -8.47
N ILE A 137 -16.27 -2.54 -8.26
CA ILE A 137 -16.95 -2.40 -6.97
C ILE A 137 -17.71 -3.69 -6.61
N ARG A 138 -18.47 -4.25 -7.56
CA ARG A 138 -19.20 -5.51 -7.34
C ARG A 138 -18.25 -6.65 -7.01
N ASP A 139 -17.19 -6.81 -7.78
CA ASP A 139 -16.21 -7.88 -7.55
C ASP A 139 -15.51 -7.74 -6.18
N PHE A 140 -15.17 -6.51 -5.80
CA PHE A 140 -14.63 -6.20 -4.47
C PHE A 140 -15.65 -6.50 -3.36
N ASN A 141 -16.90 -6.05 -3.50
CA ASN A 141 -17.96 -6.26 -2.52
C ASN A 141 -18.29 -7.75 -2.33
N ASP A 142 -18.31 -8.53 -3.41
CA ASP A 142 -18.54 -9.99 -3.37
C ASP A 142 -17.40 -10.70 -2.63
N TRP A 143 -16.16 -10.33 -2.92
CA TRP A 143 -15.00 -10.86 -2.20
C TRP A 143 -15.04 -10.47 -0.72
N LEU A 144 -15.37 -9.22 -0.40
CA LEU A 144 -15.46 -8.71 0.97
C LEU A 144 -16.52 -9.44 1.79
N GLY A 145 -17.66 -9.77 1.17
CA GLY A 145 -18.75 -10.53 1.77
C GLY A 145 -18.38 -11.97 2.12
N ALA A 146 -17.41 -12.57 1.40
CA ALA A 146 -16.93 -13.92 1.67
C ALA A 146 -15.96 -14.01 2.86
N LEU A 147 -15.46 -12.88 3.38
CA LEU A 147 -14.50 -12.86 4.48
C LEU A 147 -15.19 -13.05 5.85
N PRO A 148 -14.56 -13.77 6.80
CA PRO A 148 -15.20 -14.17 8.07
C PRO A 148 -15.34 -13.05 9.09
N HIS A 149 -14.67 -11.90 8.88
CA HIS A 149 -14.65 -10.76 9.80
C HIS A 149 -16.07 -10.29 10.12
N ARG A 150 -16.38 -10.07 11.41
CA ARG A 150 -17.72 -9.65 11.84
C ARG A 150 -18.08 -8.28 11.28
N HIS A 151 -17.12 -7.36 11.26
CA HIS A 151 -17.27 -6.03 10.70
C HIS A 151 -16.30 -5.82 9.56
N LYS A 152 -16.75 -5.10 8.53
CA LYS A 152 -15.90 -4.62 7.44
C LYS A 152 -16.12 -3.13 7.29
N VAL A 153 -15.06 -2.35 7.38
CA VAL A 153 -15.09 -0.89 7.23
C VAL A 153 -14.22 -0.52 6.05
N VAL A 154 -14.76 0.31 5.16
CA VAL A 154 -14.08 0.71 3.92
C VAL A 154 -14.13 2.22 3.81
N ILE A 155 -13.00 2.83 3.47
CA ILE A 155 -12.96 4.18 2.89
C ILE A 155 -12.57 4.08 1.43
N ALA A 156 -12.85 5.13 0.65
CA ALA A 156 -12.34 5.27 -0.70
C ALA A 156 -10.90 5.83 -0.71
N GLY A 157 -10.23 5.67 -1.84
CA GLY A 157 -8.96 6.32 -2.15
C GLY A 157 -9.01 7.05 -3.48
N ASN A 158 -7.86 7.49 -3.96
CA ASN A 158 -7.77 8.33 -5.14
C ASN A 158 -8.05 7.60 -6.48
N HIS A 159 -8.01 6.27 -6.52
CA HIS A 159 -8.40 5.44 -7.66
C HIS A 159 -9.90 5.11 -7.70
N ASP A 160 -10.62 5.30 -6.59
CA ASP A 160 -12.05 5.01 -6.47
C ASP A 160 -12.92 6.14 -7.05
N LEU A 161 -12.63 6.51 -8.31
CA LEU A 161 -13.15 7.71 -8.98
C LEU A 161 -14.67 7.86 -8.93
N CYS A 162 -15.39 6.76 -9.21
CA CYS A 162 -16.85 6.74 -9.18
C CYS A 162 -17.46 6.95 -7.78
N MET A 163 -16.66 7.05 -6.73
CA MET A 163 -17.13 7.34 -5.37
C MET A 163 -17.12 8.85 -5.09
N ASP A 164 -16.31 9.64 -5.80
CA ASP A 164 -16.18 11.10 -5.58
C ASP A 164 -17.13 11.88 -6.47
N ALA A 165 -18.32 12.23 -5.95
CA ALA A 165 -19.31 12.97 -6.71
C ALA A 165 -18.82 14.33 -7.23
N ALA A 166 -18.00 15.04 -6.45
CA ALA A 166 -17.55 16.39 -6.82
C ALA A 166 -16.57 16.36 -8.00
N GLU A 167 -15.63 15.41 -7.98
CA GLU A 167 -14.65 15.25 -9.06
C GLU A 167 -15.25 14.50 -10.26
N TYR A 168 -16.16 13.57 -10.03
CA TYR A 168 -16.69 12.71 -11.08
C TYR A 168 -17.60 13.48 -12.04
N ASP A 169 -18.49 14.34 -11.55
CA ASP A 169 -19.39 15.12 -12.40
C ASP A 169 -18.65 16.10 -13.33
N LEU A 170 -17.45 16.55 -12.93
CA LEU A 170 -16.63 17.48 -13.72
C LEU A 170 -15.72 16.78 -14.73
N HIS A 171 -15.33 15.53 -14.45
CA HIS A 171 -14.16 14.92 -15.10
C HIS A 171 -14.32 13.43 -15.45
N TRP A 172 -15.53 12.86 -15.45
CA TRP A 172 -15.75 11.42 -15.71
C TRP A 172 -15.29 10.96 -17.11
N ASP A 173 -15.32 11.82 -18.12
CA ASP A 173 -15.13 11.49 -19.54
C ASP A 173 -13.68 11.58 -20.05
N LYS A 174 -12.71 11.83 -19.17
CA LYS A 174 -11.28 11.94 -19.55
C LYS A 174 -10.70 10.58 -19.95
N GLU A 175 -9.81 10.58 -20.95
CA GLU A 175 -9.29 9.40 -21.69
C GLU A 175 -8.68 8.26 -20.83
N PHE A 176 -8.23 8.56 -19.60
CA PHE A 176 -7.68 7.57 -18.65
C PHE A 176 -8.73 6.95 -17.71
N ARG A 177 -10.01 7.27 -17.89
CA ARG A 177 -11.13 6.83 -17.04
C ARG A 177 -12.00 5.79 -17.75
N HIS A 178 -13.13 5.46 -17.15
CA HIS A 178 -14.07 4.46 -17.64
C HIS A 178 -14.95 5.04 -18.74
N LYS A 179 -15.34 4.18 -19.70
CA LYS A 179 -16.08 4.58 -20.91
C LYS A 179 -17.56 4.88 -20.66
N GLU A 180 -18.03 4.61 -19.44
CA GLU A 180 -19.44 4.69 -19.05
C GLU A 180 -19.55 5.46 -17.73
N TYR A 181 -20.56 6.33 -17.66
CA TYR A 181 -20.89 7.08 -16.47
C TYR A 181 -21.43 6.16 -15.37
N ASN A 182 -20.82 6.23 -14.19
CA ASN A 182 -21.22 5.49 -13.00
C ASN A 182 -21.66 6.48 -11.91
N ASP A 183 -22.97 6.56 -11.66
CA ASP A 183 -23.54 7.45 -10.64
C ASP A 183 -22.92 7.18 -9.26
N PRO A 184 -22.28 8.18 -8.61
CA PRO A 184 -21.61 7.98 -7.32
C PRO A 184 -22.50 7.53 -6.17
N SER A 185 -23.80 7.82 -6.22
CA SER A 185 -24.78 7.30 -5.26
C SER A 185 -25.00 5.81 -5.46
N VAL A 186 -25.05 5.35 -6.72
CA VAL A 186 -25.13 3.92 -7.06
C VAL A 186 -23.83 3.21 -6.71
N SER A 187 -22.66 3.80 -7.01
CA SER A 187 -21.34 3.27 -6.64
C SER A 187 -21.27 2.97 -5.14
N ARG A 188 -21.69 3.93 -4.30
CA ARG A 188 -21.75 3.77 -2.83
C ARG A 188 -22.75 2.69 -2.41
N ALA A 189 -23.90 2.59 -3.07
CA ALA A 189 -24.91 1.58 -2.76
C ALA A 189 -24.48 0.14 -3.11
N LEU A 190 -23.53 -0.04 -4.04
CA LEU A 190 -22.99 -1.36 -4.39
C LEU A 190 -22.12 -1.98 -3.28
N LEU A 191 -21.60 -1.19 -2.34
CA LEU A 191 -20.82 -1.66 -1.19
C LEU A 191 -21.71 -2.19 -0.05
N SER A 192 -22.52 -3.21 -0.34
CA SER A 192 -23.50 -3.77 0.62
C SER A 192 -22.91 -4.61 1.75
N ASN A 193 -21.69 -5.13 1.59
CA ASN A 193 -21.05 -6.06 2.54
C ASN A 193 -20.11 -5.35 3.53
N CYS A 194 -20.21 -4.02 3.65
CA CYS A 194 -19.39 -3.23 4.56
C CYS A 194 -20.08 -1.95 5.03
N THR A 195 -19.49 -1.33 6.04
CA THR A 195 -19.77 0.05 6.40
C THR A 195 -18.80 0.96 5.64
N TYR A 196 -19.28 1.61 4.60
CA TYR A 196 -18.51 2.64 3.90
C TYR A 196 -18.48 3.96 4.71
N LEU A 197 -17.30 4.53 4.89
CA LEU A 197 -17.08 5.81 5.57
C LEU A 197 -16.48 6.84 4.61
N GLU A 198 -17.12 8.01 4.57
CA GLU A 198 -16.67 9.18 3.83
C GLU A 198 -16.90 10.42 4.70
N ASN A 199 -15.85 10.87 5.38
CA ASN A 199 -15.86 12.03 6.28
C ASN A 199 -16.89 11.89 7.41
N ARG A 200 -16.98 10.68 7.98
CA ARG A 200 -17.94 10.32 9.03
C ARG A 200 -17.40 9.23 9.93
N SER A 201 -18.05 9.06 11.07
CA SER A 201 -17.75 8.00 12.04
C SER A 201 -18.73 6.84 12.02
N VAL A 202 -18.27 5.71 12.55
CA VAL A 202 -19.08 4.59 13.05
C VAL A 202 -18.54 4.16 14.41
N VAL A 203 -19.41 3.62 15.27
CA VAL A 203 -18.98 3.00 16.53
C VAL A 203 -19.15 1.49 16.39
N ILE A 204 -18.07 0.74 16.60
CA ILE A 204 -18.03 -0.72 16.55
C ILE A 204 -17.49 -1.22 17.88
N ASP A 205 -18.30 -1.97 18.62
CA ASP A 205 -17.94 -2.53 19.94
C ASP A 205 -17.35 -1.49 20.92
N GLY A 206 -17.90 -0.28 20.89
CA GLY A 206 -17.47 0.83 21.75
C GLY A 206 -16.28 1.64 21.20
N ILE A 207 -15.68 1.25 20.08
CA ILE A 207 -14.58 1.97 19.42
C ILE A 207 -15.14 2.87 18.32
N LYS A 208 -14.89 4.19 18.42
CA LYS A 208 -15.26 5.18 17.40
C LYS A 208 -14.19 5.26 16.32
N ILE A 209 -14.58 4.85 15.11
CA ILE A 209 -13.74 4.88 13.90
C ILE A 209 -14.22 6.03 13.02
N TYR A 210 -13.33 6.95 12.64
CA TYR A 210 -13.61 8.01 11.66
C TYR A 210 -12.85 7.72 10.37
N GLY A 211 -13.54 7.74 9.22
CA GLY A 211 -12.96 7.49 7.91
C GLY A 211 -13.02 8.71 7.00
N SER A 212 -11.93 9.02 6.30
CA SER A 212 -11.86 10.09 5.29
C SER A 212 -11.01 9.66 4.09
N PRO A 213 -11.54 9.71 2.86
CA PRO A 213 -10.77 9.38 1.66
C PRO A 213 -9.83 10.51 1.20
N MET A 214 -9.96 11.71 1.79
CA MET A 214 -9.27 12.91 1.30
C MET A 214 -7.74 12.82 1.38
N THR A 215 -7.07 13.22 0.30
CA THR A 215 -5.61 13.24 0.18
C THR A 215 -5.12 14.54 -0.47
N PRO A 216 -3.92 15.04 -0.15
CA PRO A 216 -3.33 16.14 -0.90
C PRO A 216 -3.10 15.76 -2.37
N PRO A 217 -3.32 16.67 -3.34
CA PRO A 217 -3.06 16.39 -4.73
C PRO A 217 -1.58 16.10 -4.96
N ILE A 218 -1.32 15.06 -5.76
CA ILE A 218 0.02 14.77 -6.27
C ILE A 218 0.18 15.55 -7.58
N PRO A 219 1.18 16.45 -7.71
CA PRO A 219 1.36 17.25 -8.91
C PRO A 219 1.38 16.41 -10.19
N GLY A 220 0.57 16.82 -11.18
CA GLY A 220 0.47 16.15 -12.48
C GLY A 220 -0.43 14.91 -12.51
N ARG A 221 -1.12 14.57 -11.41
CA ARG A 221 -2.13 13.50 -11.37
C ARG A 221 -3.49 14.07 -11.01
N ILE A 222 -4.49 13.80 -11.84
CA ILE A 222 -5.90 14.08 -11.52
C ILE A 222 -6.49 12.80 -10.94
N ALA A 223 -6.93 12.85 -9.69
CA ALA A 223 -7.44 11.69 -8.96
C ALA A 223 -8.61 12.09 -8.05
N ALA A 224 -9.38 11.11 -7.58
CA ALA A 224 -10.50 11.39 -6.67
C ALA A 224 -10.03 11.80 -5.28
N PHE A 225 -10.93 12.45 -4.55
CA PHE A 225 -10.80 12.86 -3.16
C PHE A 225 -9.54 13.68 -2.90
N ASN A 226 -9.25 14.62 -3.81
CA ASN A 226 -8.13 15.54 -3.64
C ASN A 226 -8.57 16.80 -2.87
N VAL A 227 -7.85 17.10 -1.79
CA VAL A 227 -8.01 18.34 -1.01
C VAL A 227 -6.74 19.18 -1.12
N ALA A 228 -6.89 20.44 -1.54
CA ALA A 228 -5.74 21.33 -1.71
C ALA A 228 -5.01 21.57 -0.36
N ARG A 229 -3.68 21.60 -0.41
CA ARG A 229 -2.84 21.92 0.76
C ARG A 229 -3.14 23.34 1.28
N GLY A 230 -2.98 23.56 2.57
CA GLY A 230 -3.10 24.88 3.20
C GLY A 230 -4.48 25.08 3.82
N PHE A 231 -5.24 26.07 3.37
CA PHE A 231 -6.50 26.38 4.04
C PHE A 231 -7.57 25.29 3.87
N ALA A 232 -7.66 24.68 2.68
CA ALA A 232 -8.66 23.66 2.40
C ALA A 232 -8.42 22.36 3.21
N ASP A 233 -7.17 21.87 3.27
CA ASP A 233 -6.87 20.70 4.10
C ASP A 233 -7.03 20.99 5.61
N GLN A 234 -6.69 22.20 6.08
CA GLN A 234 -6.99 22.66 7.44
C GLN A 234 -8.47 22.61 7.77
N GLN A 235 -9.32 23.18 6.93
CA GLN A 235 -10.76 23.14 7.14
C GLN A 235 -11.33 21.72 7.09
N HIS A 236 -10.74 20.85 6.28
CA HIS A 236 -11.15 19.46 6.19
C HIS A 236 -10.84 18.70 7.49
N TRP A 237 -9.58 18.73 7.91
CA TRP A 237 -9.12 17.93 9.05
C TRP A 237 -9.61 18.47 10.40
N ALA A 238 -9.94 19.76 10.51
CA ALA A 238 -10.58 20.34 11.68
C ALA A 238 -11.97 19.75 11.99
N LYS A 239 -12.62 19.08 11.02
CA LYS A 239 -13.94 18.45 11.20
C LYS A 239 -13.88 17.09 11.91
N ILE A 240 -12.70 16.51 12.10
CA ILE A 240 -12.56 15.21 12.77
C ILE A 240 -12.98 15.36 14.24
N PRO A 241 -13.98 14.59 14.73
CA PRO A 241 -14.43 14.65 16.12
C PRO A 241 -13.29 14.38 17.10
N ALA A 242 -13.29 15.07 18.25
CA ALA A 242 -12.20 14.97 19.23
C ALA A 242 -12.12 13.59 19.92
N ASP A 243 -13.21 12.84 19.97
CA ASP A 243 -13.36 11.57 20.67
C ASP A 243 -13.23 10.34 19.74
N VAL A 244 -12.47 10.48 18.65
CA VAL A 244 -12.16 9.38 17.72
C VAL A 244 -11.04 8.52 18.29
N ASP A 245 -11.29 7.21 18.39
CA ASP A 245 -10.30 6.22 18.81
C ASP A 245 -9.39 5.79 17.65
N VAL A 246 -9.98 5.61 16.45
CA VAL A 246 -9.27 5.16 15.24
C VAL A 246 -9.58 6.11 14.10
N LEU A 247 -8.54 6.80 13.59
CA LEU A 247 -8.62 7.61 12.39
C LEU A 247 -8.12 6.82 11.18
N VAL A 248 -8.93 6.75 10.13
CA VAL A 248 -8.62 6.05 8.89
C VAL A 248 -8.59 7.06 7.75
N THR A 249 -7.41 7.21 7.15
CA THR A 249 -7.19 8.06 5.97
C THR A 249 -6.52 7.25 4.89
N HIS A 250 -6.84 7.56 3.63
CA HIS A 250 -6.15 6.92 2.50
C HIS A 250 -4.71 7.44 2.39
N GLY A 251 -4.54 8.77 2.46
CA GLY A 251 -3.23 9.41 2.42
C GLY A 251 -2.55 9.44 3.80
N PRO A 252 -1.22 9.38 3.85
CA PRO A 252 -0.47 9.42 5.09
C PRO A 252 -0.36 10.84 5.68
N PRO A 253 -0.14 10.98 7.00
CA PRO A 253 0.36 12.21 7.60
C PRO A 253 1.79 12.50 7.14
N HIS A 254 2.16 13.77 7.04
CA HIS A 254 3.51 14.17 6.65
C HIS A 254 4.58 13.56 7.57
N GLY A 255 5.66 13.05 7.00
CA GLY A 255 6.78 12.45 7.74
C GLY A 255 6.52 11.05 8.31
N ILE A 256 5.30 10.51 8.21
CA ILE A 256 4.95 9.16 8.70
C ILE A 256 4.63 8.27 7.51
N LEU A 257 5.57 7.41 7.13
CA LEU A 257 5.44 6.47 6.00
C LEU A 257 5.00 7.13 4.67
N ASP A 258 5.29 8.40 4.47
CA ASP A 258 4.82 9.20 3.33
C ASP A 258 5.90 9.49 2.28
N LYS A 259 7.07 8.87 2.43
CA LYS A 259 8.19 9.03 1.50
C LYS A 259 8.01 8.11 0.29
N THR A 260 7.87 8.72 -0.87
CA THR A 260 7.77 8.01 -2.16
C THR A 260 9.12 7.48 -2.64
N VAL A 261 9.10 6.64 -3.69
CA VAL A 261 10.31 6.11 -4.34
C VAL A 261 11.25 7.18 -4.90
N THR A 262 10.71 8.37 -5.23
CA THR A 262 11.50 9.53 -5.68
C THR A 262 12.09 10.33 -4.51
N GLY A 263 11.81 9.93 -3.27
CA GLY A 263 12.25 10.60 -2.05
C GLY A 263 11.38 11.77 -1.61
N LEU A 264 10.30 12.08 -2.34
CA LEU A 264 9.36 13.15 -1.98
C LEU A 264 8.44 12.70 -0.86
N HIS A 265 8.23 13.58 0.12
CA HIS A 265 7.20 13.45 1.14
C HIS A 265 5.87 13.95 0.57
N VAL A 266 4.86 13.08 0.52
CA VAL A 266 3.54 13.41 -0.04
C VAL A 266 2.45 13.56 1.01
N GLY A 267 2.73 13.28 2.28
CA GLY A 267 1.74 13.33 3.35
C GLY A 267 1.23 14.75 3.63
N SER A 268 0.08 14.84 4.31
CA SER A 268 -0.50 16.13 4.74
C SER A 268 0.14 16.58 6.06
N GLU A 269 0.70 17.79 6.07
CA GLU A 269 1.24 18.45 7.27
C GLU A 269 0.14 18.77 8.26
N THR A 270 -1.02 19.20 7.75
CA THR A 270 -2.20 19.47 8.56
C THR A 270 -2.72 18.19 9.22
N LEU A 271 -2.79 17.07 8.50
CA LEU A 271 -3.18 15.79 9.08
C LEU A 271 -2.22 15.34 10.18
N LEU A 272 -0.91 15.52 9.99
CA LEU A 272 0.09 15.27 11.04
C LEU A 272 -0.19 16.13 12.28
N LYS A 273 -0.44 17.43 12.09
CA LYS A 273 -0.75 18.34 13.20
C LYS A 273 -2.01 17.91 13.96
N GLU A 274 -3.08 17.57 13.25
CA GLU A 274 -4.35 17.13 13.83
C GLU A 274 -4.25 15.78 14.55
N THR A 275 -3.42 14.85 14.06
CA THR A 275 -3.22 13.54 14.69
C THR A 275 -2.32 13.63 15.91
N MET A 276 -1.19 14.34 15.80
CA MET A 276 -0.24 14.45 16.91
C MET A 276 -0.80 15.28 18.06
N SER A 277 -1.60 16.30 17.79
CA SER A 277 -2.28 17.08 18.83
C SER A 277 -3.27 16.25 19.67
N ARG A 278 -3.64 15.04 19.24
CA ARG A 278 -4.58 14.18 19.96
C ARG A 278 -3.84 13.10 20.75
N ILE A 279 -2.84 12.48 20.14
CA ILE A 279 -2.03 11.40 20.76
C ILE A 279 -1.24 11.91 21.98
N TYR A 280 -0.76 13.15 21.95
CA TYR A 280 0.01 13.71 23.08
C TYR A 280 -0.86 14.09 24.29
N PHE A 281 -2.13 14.48 24.09
CA PHE A 281 -3.01 14.88 25.20
C PHE A 281 -3.69 13.68 25.87
N SER A 282 -3.80 12.53 25.21
CA SER A 282 -4.32 11.29 25.80
C SER A 282 -3.35 10.56 26.75
N ARG A 283 -2.13 11.10 26.95
CA ARG A 283 -1.09 10.51 27.83
C ARG A 283 -0.85 11.29 29.14
N VAL A 284 -1.69 12.28 29.45
CA VAL A 284 -1.61 13.08 30.69
C VAL A 284 -2.80 12.78 31.59
#